data_AF-A0A2N1PF54-F1
#
_entry.id   AF-A0A2N1PF54-F1
#
_cell.length_a   1.000
_cell.length_b   1.000
_cell.length_c   1.000
_cell.angle_alpha   90.00
_cell.angle_beta   90.00
_cell.angle_gamma   90.00
#
_symmetry.space_group_name_H-M   'P 1'
#
loop_
_entity.id
_entity.type
_entity.pdbx_description
1 polymer ?
#
loop_
_entity_poly.entity_id
_entity_poly.type
_entity_poly.pdbx_seq_one_letter_code
_entity_poly.pdbx_strand_id
1 'polypeptide(L)'
;TFSQKTDYWFHVQQGPGAHVLLRGAFNEQSLRLSVMLAAYFSPLRESSSIPVDYTLIKYIKKIKGLPGYNVSYDHQKTMYIDIDLDQLQTSLPAYPFQRK
;
A
#
# COMPACT_ATOMS: atom_id res chain seq x y z
N THR A 1 -6.95 -12.94 -12.60
CA THR A 1 -6.45 -11.98 -11.58
C THR A 1 -5.31 -11.19 -12.18
N PHE A 2 -5.32 -9.86 -12.08
CA PHE A 2 -4.35 -8.95 -12.73
C PHE A 2 -2.94 -8.93 -12.09
N SER A 3 -2.65 -9.85 -11.16
CA SER A 3 -1.48 -9.84 -10.30
C SER A 3 -0.69 -11.16 -10.36
N GLN A 4 0.64 -11.06 -10.26
CA GLN A 4 1.59 -12.16 -10.29
C GLN A 4 2.12 -12.46 -8.88
N LYS A 5 2.59 -13.70 -8.66
CA LYS A 5 3.16 -14.13 -7.36
C LYS A 5 4.38 -13.32 -6.93
N THR A 6 5.07 -12.69 -7.89
CA THR A 6 6.27 -11.88 -7.72
C THR A 6 5.98 -10.39 -7.54
N ASP A 7 4.73 -9.97 -7.68
CA ASP A 7 4.36 -8.58 -7.44
C ASP A 7 4.37 -8.30 -5.92
N TYR A 8 4.58 -7.04 -5.57
CA TYR A 8 4.51 -6.58 -4.19
C TYR A 8 3.13 -6.03 -3.88
N TRP A 9 2.69 -6.28 -2.66
CA TRP A 9 1.44 -5.81 -2.10
C TRP A 9 1.72 -4.96 -0.87
N PHE A 10 0.90 -3.94 -0.68
CA PHE A 10 1.02 -2.96 0.39
C PHE A 10 -0.34 -2.72 1.04
N HIS A 11 -0.35 -2.55 2.35
CA HIS A 11 -1.54 -2.20 3.11
C HIS A 11 -1.15 -1.59 4.46
N VAL A 12 -2.00 -0.71 4.98
CA VAL A 12 -1.80 -0.12 6.30
C VAL A 12 -1.85 -1.18 7.40
N GLN A 13 -0.99 -1.07 8.39
CA GLN A 13 -0.95 -2.04 9.49
C GLN A 13 -2.17 -1.85 10.41
N GLN A 14 -2.81 -2.97 10.80
CA GLN A 14 -3.87 -3.02 11.82
C GLN A 14 -5.05 -2.04 11.63
N GLY A 15 -5.37 -1.66 10.39
CA GLY A 15 -6.50 -0.78 10.10
C GLY A 15 -7.10 -1.05 8.71
N PRO A 16 -8.30 -0.52 8.42
CA PRO A 16 -8.84 -0.60 7.07
C PRO A 16 -8.07 0.33 6.13
N GLY A 17 -7.76 -0.12 4.93
CA GLY A 17 -7.10 0.69 3.90
C GLY A 17 -7.18 0.06 2.52
N ALA A 18 -6.66 0.76 1.53
CA ALA A 18 -6.55 0.21 0.19
C ALA A 18 -5.45 -0.87 0.12
N HIS A 19 -5.73 -1.93 -0.64
CA HIS A 19 -4.69 -2.82 -1.13
C HIS A 19 -4.01 -2.20 -2.34
N VAL A 20 -2.73 -1.87 -2.22
CA VAL A 20 -1.92 -1.35 -3.32
C VAL A 20 -1.04 -2.47 -3.86
N LEU A 21 -0.90 -2.54 -5.18
CA LEU A 21 -0.10 -3.54 -5.88
C LEU A 21 0.95 -2.85 -6.74
N LEU A 22 2.22 -3.21 -6.53
CA LEU A 22 3.33 -2.78 -7.38
C LEU A 22 3.72 -3.92 -8.31
N ARG A 23 3.60 -3.65 -9.61
CA ARG A 23 4.00 -4.56 -10.69
C ARG A 23 5.25 -4.01 -11.35
N GLY A 24 6.22 -4.88 -11.64
CA GLY A 24 7.47 -4.50 -12.31
C GLY A 24 8.61 -4.17 -11.35
N ALA A 25 9.35 -3.09 -11.63
CA ALA A 25 10.59 -2.78 -10.93
C ALA A 25 10.35 -2.36 -9.47
N PHE A 26 10.94 -3.12 -8.55
CA PHE A 26 10.98 -2.80 -7.13
C PHE A 26 12.25 -1.98 -6.84
N ASN A 27 12.12 -0.66 -6.85
CA ASN A 27 13.18 0.28 -6.49
C ASN A 27 12.69 1.22 -5.38
N GLU A 28 13.57 2.04 -4.82
CA GLU A 28 13.21 2.90 -3.68
C GLU A 28 12.05 3.85 -4.02
N GLN A 29 12.05 4.44 -5.22
CA GLN A 29 11.02 5.38 -5.65
C GLN A 29 9.65 4.70 -5.75
N SER A 30 9.57 3.54 -6.41
CA SER A 30 8.32 2.79 -6.57
C SER A 30 7.82 2.21 -5.25
N LEU A 31 8.72 1.78 -4.38
CA LEU A 31 8.43 1.38 -3.00
C LEU A 31 7.80 2.53 -2.21
N ARG A 32 8.47 3.68 -2.13
CA ARG A 32 7.96 4.85 -1.40
C ARG A 32 6.62 5.33 -1.93
N LEU A 33 6.46 5.40 -3.26
CA LEU A 33 5.20 5.79 -3.88
C LEU A 33 4.06 4.82 -3.51
N SER A 34 4.31 3.51 -3.57
CA SER A 34 3.30 2.49 -3.23
C SER A 34 2.90 2.56 -1.75
N VAL A 35 3.87 2.78 -0.87
CA VAL A 35 3.66 2.95 0.58
C VAL A 35 2.84 4.21 0.87
N MET A 36 3.19 5.35 0.26
CA MET A 36 2.42 6.60 0.41
C MET A 36 0.99 6.46 -0.11
N LEU A 37 0.77 5.76 -1.22
CA LEU A 37 -0.58 5.51 -1.74
C LEU A 37 -1.41 4.65 -0.79
N ALA A 38 -0.82 3.58 -0.23
CA ALA A 38 -1.50 2.73 0.75
C ALA A 38 -1.89 3.52 2.01
N ALA A 39 -1.00 4.41 2.47
CA ALA A 39 -1.28 5.32 3.58
C ALA A 39 -2.37 6.37 3.24
N TYR A 40 -2.29 7.00 2.06
CA TYR A 40 -3.23 8.04 1.62
C TYR A 40 -4.66 7.54 1.49
N PHE A 41 -4.84 6.32 0.97
CA PHE A 41 -6.15 5.67 0.85
C PHE A 41 -6.54 4.87 2.11
N SER A 42 -6.12 5.35 3.28
CA SER A 42 -6.54 4.84 4.58
C SER A 42 -7.12 5.97 5.44
N PRO A 43 -7.87 5.65 6.51
CA PRO A 43 -8.29 6.65 7.50
C PRO A 43 -7.12 7.32 8.22
N LEU A 44 -5.91 6.75 8.17
CA LEU A 44 -4.71 7.29 8.82
C LEU A 44 -4.04 8.41 8.01
N ARG A 45 -4.58 8.83 6.86
CA ARG A 45 -3.93 9.80 5.96
C ARG A 45 -3.58 11.17 6.57
N GLU A 46 -4.15 11.50 7.73
CA GLU A 46 -3.89 12.73 8.49
C GLU A 46 -2.90 12.50 9.66
N SER A 47 -2.45 11.27 9.85
CA SER A 47 -1.48 10.89 10.88
C SER A 47 -0.05 11.00 10.34
N SER A 48 0.90 11.14 11.28
CA SER A 48 2.32 11.01 11.01
C SER A 48 2.82 9.60 11.32
N SER A 49 3.91 9.18 10.67
CA SER A 49 4.59 7.91 10.87
C SER A 49 3.62 6.73 10.72
N ILE A 50 2.89 6.70 9.60
CA ILE A 50 1.87 5.69 9.32
C ILE A 50 2.58 4.36 9.02
N PRO A 51 2.29 3.27 9.77
CA PRO A 51 2.87 1.96 9.49
C PRO A 51 2.18 1.31 8.30
N VAL A 52 2.97 0.97 7.27
CA VAL A 52 2.50 0.26 6.08
C VAL A 52 3.29 -1.04 5.93
N ASP A 53 2.56 -2.15 5.93
CA ASP A 53 3.11 -3.47 5.70
C ASP A 53 3.20 -3.74 4.20
N TYR A 54 4.28 -4.39 3.78
CA TYR A 54 4.44 -4.86 2.43
C TYR A 54 5.09 -6.24 2.36
N THR A 55 4.63 -7.04 1.41
CA THR A 55 5.13 -8.40 1.16
C THR A 55 4.88 -8.79 -0.29
N LEU A 56 5.43 -9.92 -0.72
CA LEU A 56 5.12 -10.50 -2.03
C LEU A 56 3.74 -11.15 -2.02
N ILE A 57 3.01 -11.04 -3.13
CA ILE A 57 1.67 -11.63 -3.25
C ILE A 57 1.66 -13.14 -2.96
N LYS A 58 2.74 -13.87 -3.27
CA LYS A 58 2.85 -15.29 -2.95
C LYS A 58 2.71 -15.63 -1.45
N TYR A 59 2.97 -14.67 -0.58
CA TYR A 59 2.81 -14.81 0.88
C TYR A 59 1.43 -14.38 1.38
N ILE A 60 0.56 -13.89 0.49
CA ILE A 60 -0.81 -13.50 0.82
C ILE A 60 -1.74 -14.67 0.58
N LYS A 61 -2.62 -14.91 1.54
CA LYS A 61 -3.68 -15.92 1.48
C LYS A 61 -5.02 -15.29 1.82
N LYS A 62 -6.03 -15.59 1.01
CA LYS A 62 -7.41 -15.25 1.34
C LYS A 62 -7.84 -16.04 2.58
N ILE A 63 -8.50 -15.36 3.51
CA ILE A 63 -9.11 -16.02 4.68
C ILE A 63 -10.41 -16.69 4.23
N LYS A 64 -10.52 -18.01 4.42
CA LYS A 64 -11.73 -18.77 4.05
C LYS A 64 -12.89 -18.36 4.97
N GLY A 65 -14.08 -18.22 4.41
CA GLY A 65 -15.29 -17.83 5.15
C GLY A 65 -15.46 -16.32 5.39
N LEU A 66 -14.45 -15.49 5.04
CA LEU A 66 -14.56 -14.04 5.09
C LEU A 66 -14.70 -13.42 3.68
N PRO A 67 -15.21 -12.18 3.58
CA PRO A 67 -15.21 -11.44 2.32
C PRO A 67 -13.82 -11.35 1.69
N GLY A 68 -13.77 -11.32 0.36
CA GLY A 68 -12.52 -11.45 -0.42
C GLY A 68 -11.45 -10.38 -0.17
N TYR A 69 -11.79 -9.25 0.46
CA TYR A 69 -10.84 -8.23 0.89
C TYR A 69 -10.13 -8.59 2.22
N ASN A 70 -10.54 -9.64 2.92
CA ASN A 70 -9.84 -10.11 4.12
C ASN A 70 -8.73 -11.07 3.71
N VAL A 71 -7.51 -10.68 4.04
CA VAL A 71 -6.30 -11.42 3.69
C VAL A 71 -5.44 -11.64 4.92
N SER A 72 -4.86 -12.83 5.03
CA SER A 72 -3.74 -13.11 5.93
C SER A 72 -2.46 -13.05 5.12
N TYR A 73 -1.40 -12.51 5.69
CA TYR A 73 -0.10 -12.40 5.06
C TYR A 73 1.01 -12.67 6.07
N ASP A 74 2.19 -12.97 5.55
CA ASP A 74 3.37 -13.32 6.33
C ASP A 74 4.63 -12.78 5.63
N HIS A 75 5.78 -12.86 6.29
CA HIS A 75 7.08 -12.37 5.80
C HIS A 75 7.04 -10.88 5.39
N GLN A 76 6.16 -10.12 6.02
CA GLN A 76 6.03 -8.70 5.78
C GLN A 76 7.22 -7.92 6.33
N LYS A 77 7.48 -6.80 5.68
CA LYS A 77 8.28 -5.71 6.22
C LYS A 77 7.35 -4.52 6.44
N THR A 78 7.66 -3.72 7.44
CA THR A 78 6.90 -2.50 7.74
C THR A 78 7.74 -1.28 7.41
N MET A 79 7.16 -0.33 6.71
CA MET A 79 7.73 0.99 6.46
C MET A 79 6.85 2.04 7.15
N TYR A 80 7.48 2.99 7.83
CA TYR A 80 6.79 4.14 8.41
C TYR A 80 6.91 5.31 7.44
N ILE A 81 5.79 5.98 7.17
CA ILE A 81 5.75 7.06 6.18
C ILE A 81 4.90 8.24 6.67
N ASP A 82 5.37 9.45 6.35
CA ASP A 82 4.55 10.66 6.33
C ASP A 82 4.14 10.92 4.89
N ILE A 83 2.87 11.27 4.67
CA ILE A 83 2.36 11.48 3.32
C ILE A 83 2.84 12.82 2.78
N ASP A 84 3.67 12.78 1.74
CA ASP A 84 4.03 13.95 0.95
C ASP A 84 3.05 14.09 -0.23
N LEU A 85 2.12 15.03 -0.08
CA LEU A 85 1.11 15.32 -1.10
C LEU A 85 1.71 15.98 -2.36
N ASP A 86 2.78 16.76 -2.23
CA ASP A 86 3.43 17.37 -3.40
C ASP A 86 4.14 16.30 -4.22
N GLN A 87 4.81 15.36 -3.55
CA GLN A 87 5.43 14.21 -4.21
C GLN A 87 4.38 13.31 -4.90
N LEU A 88 3.25 13.04 -4.24
CA LEU A 88 2.15 12.27 -4.83
C LEU A 88 1.58 12.97 -6.07
N GLN A 89 1.30 14.27 -5.98
CA GLN A 89 0.76 15.05 -7.10
C GLN A 89 1.75 15.13 -8.27
N THR A 90 3.04 15.25 -7.99
CA THR A 90 4.11 15.22 -9.01
C THR A 90 4.18 13.86 -9.70
N SER A 91 4.05 12.78 -8.94
CA SER A 91 4.16 11.41 -9.46
C SER A 91 2.91 10.97 -10.24
N LEU A 92 1.73 11.50 -9.87
CA LEU A 92 0.44 11.14 -10.45
C LEU A 92 -0.36 12.43 -10.77
N PRO A 93 0.07 13.22 -11.78
CA PRO A 93 -0.50 14.54 -12.06
C PRO A 93 -1.97 14.48 -12.50
N ALA A 94 -2.43 13.35 -13.03
CA ALA A 94 -3.80 13.14 -13.46
C ALA A 94 -4.78 12.90 -12.30
N TYR A 95 -4.29 12.61 -11.09
CA TYR A 95 -5.13 12.38 -9.92
C TYR A 95 -5.05 13.60 -9.00
N PRO A 96 -6.19 14.28 -8.70
CA PRO A 96 -6.18 15.44 -7.82
C PRO A 96 -6.13 14.98 -6.35
N PHE A 97 -4.93 14.93 -5.77
CA PHE A 97 -4.80 14.67 -4.34
C PHE A 97 -5.30 15.89 -3.56
N GLN A 98 -6.28 15.67 -2.69
CA GLN A 98 -6.82 16.74 -1.87
C GLN A 98 -5.96 16.96 -0.64
N ARG A 99 -5.51 18.21 -0.47
CA ARG A 99 -5.19 18.79 0.84
C ARG A 99 -6.53 19.14 1.49
N LYS A 100 -6.74 18.70 2.74
CA LYS A 100 -7.86 19.23 3.52
C LYS A 100 -7.64 20.72 3.80
#